data_AF-A0A844MCY4-F1
#
_entry.id   AF-A0A844MCY4-F1
#
_cell.length_a   1.000
_cell.length_b   1.000
_cell.length_c   1.000
_cell.angle_alpha   90.00
_cell.angle_beta   90.00
_cell.angle_gamma   90.00
#
_symmetry.space_group_name_H-M   'P 1'
#
loop_
_entity.id
_entity.type
_entity.pdbx_description
1 polymer ?
#
loop_
_entity_poly.entity_id
_entity_poly.type
_entity_poly.pdbx_seq_one_letter_code
_entity_poly.pdbx_strand_id
1 'polypeptide(L)'
;MTENSQPLEDILGTAIVEYTPNAIKFSGLSLDKLEQLLTQSYTTANTYYNAAPTITKFIEFGKRCVDRGAVATFDGVAFTIGDANVAIDGIKVVGVKDLDFAGEFVKFTFSCDEIEVSSQYLFAWWD
;
A
#
# COMPACT_ATOMS: atom_id res chain seq x y z
N MET A 1 -3.02 23.59 19.29
CA MET A 1 -2.63 23.53 17.87
C MET A 1 -3.62 22.60 17.22
N THR A 2 -4.53 23.10 16.39
CA THR A 2 -5.46 22.25 15.65
C THR A 2 -4.65 21.53 14.59
N GLU A 3 -4.44 20.22 14.75
CA GLU A 3 -3.85 19.39 13.71
C GLU A 3 -4.70 19.53 12.45
N ASN A 4 -4.09 20.02 11.36
CA ASN A 4 -4.70 20.01 10.03
C ASN A 4 -4.75 18.55 9.55
N SER A 5 -5.69 17.77 10.07
CA SER A 5 -6.03 16.48 9.49
C SER A 5 -6.78 16.73 8.19
N GLN A 6 -6.20 16.28 7.08
CA GLN A 6 -6.85 16.28 5.79
C GLN A 6 -7.84 15.09 5.76
N PRO A 7 -9.07 15.25 5.26
CA PRO A 7 -10.01 14.14 5.13
C PRO A 7 -9.40 12.93 4.42
N LEU A 8 -9.73 11.72 4.88
CA LEU A 8 -9.24 10.46 4.33
C LEU A 8 -9.44 10.39 2.81
N GLU A 9 -10.64 10.76 2.35
CA GLU A 9 -11.02 10.75 0.95
C GLU A 9 -10.17 11.70 0.11
N ASP A 10 -9.70 12.81 0.68
CA ASP A 10 -8.80 13.73 -0.01
C ASP A 10 -7.39 13.16 -0.14
N ILE A 11 -6.94 12.39 0.87
CA ILE A 11 -5.65 11.67 0.80
C ILE A 11 -5.73 10.57 -0.25
N LEU A 12 -6.77 9.73 -0.21
CA LEU A 12 -6.98 8.67 -1.20
C LEU A 12 -7.16 9.26 -2.62
N GLY A 13 -8.02 10.27 -2.76
CA GLY A 13 -8.26 11.01 -4.00
C GLY A 13 -8.62 10.10 -5.16
N THR A 14 -7.88 10.20 -6.27
CA THR A 14 -8.10 9.39 -7.47
C THR A 14 -7.82 7.90 -7.31
N ALA A 15 -7.26 7.47 -6.16
CA ALA A 15 -7.06 6.06 -5.88
C ALA A 15 -8.36 5.35 -5.51
N ILE A 16 -9.42 6.08 -5.11
CA ILE A 16 -10.69 5.47 -4.71
C ILE A 16 -11.32 4.73 -5.90
N VAL A 17 -11.65 3.45 -5.71
CA VAL A 17 -12.26 2.59 -6.72
C VAL A 17 -13.72 2.31 -6.41
N GLU A 18 -14.07 2.08 -5.15
CA GLU A 18 -15.40 1.64 -4.74
C GLU A 18 -15.74 2.13 -3.33
N TYR A 19 -16.99 2.56 -3.14
CA TYR A 19 -17.58 2.75 -1.82
C TYR A 19 -18.49 1.58 -1.49
N THR A 20 -18.27 0.96 -0.34
CA THR A 20 -19.14 -0.04 0.24
C THR A 20 -19.78 0.52 1.52
N PRO A 21 -20.82 -0.12 2.07
CA PRO A 21 -21.43 0.36 3.32
C PRO A 21 -20.44 0.53 4.48
N ASN A 22 -19.37 -0.26 4.51
CA ASN A 22 -18.46 -0.34 5.66
C ASN A 22 -17.00 -0.01 5.34
N ALA A 23 -16.71 0.33 4.08
CA ALA A 23 -15.34 0.57 3.64
C ALA A 23 -15.24 1.33 2.32
N ILE A 24 -14.10 1.98 2.10
CA ILE A 24 -13.68 2.56 0.83
C ILE A 24 -12.54 1.68 0.28
N LYS A 25 -12.71 1.11 -0.91
CA LYS A 25 -11.61 0.42 -1.61
C LYS A 25 -10.83 1.41 -2.45
N PHE A 26 -9.52 1.26 -2.47
CA PHE A 26 -8.63 2.07 -3.29
C PHE A 26 -7.58 1.22 -3.99
N SER A 27 -7.08 1.73 -5.11
CA SER A 27 -6.00 1.12 -5.87
C SER A 27 -5.04 2.17 -6.41
N GLY A 28 -3.77 1.82 -6.50
CA GLY A 28 -2.76 2.71 -7.08
C GLY A 28 -2.33 3.85 -6.15
N LEU A 29 -2.49 3.71 -4.82
CA LEU A 29 -2.07 4.72 -3.86
C LEU A 29 -0.55 4.90 -3.92
N SER A 30 -0.05 6.14 -3.94
CA SER A 30 1.39 6.42 -3.95
C SER A 30 2.02 6.21 -2.57
N LEU A 31 3.35 6.05 -2.55
CA LEU A 31 4.14 6.00 -1.31
C LEU A 31 3.91 7.24 -0.43
N ASP A 32 3.99 8.43 -1.00
CA ASP A 32 3.79 9.68 -0.25
C ASP A 32 2.42 9.73 0.44
N LYS A 33 1.38 9.24 -0.23
CA LYS A 33 0.04 9.16 0.34
C LYS A 33 -0.07 8.10 1.42
N LEU A 34 0.61 6.95 1.28
CA LEU A 34 0.69 5.94 2.33
C LEU A 34 1.39 6.48 3.59
N GLU A 35 2.48 7.23 3.43
CA GLU A 35 3.16 7.91 4.54
C GLU A 35 2.29 8.99 5.18
N GLN A 36 1.50 9.70 4.37
CA GLN A 36 0.53 10.68 4.84
C GLN A 36 -0.58 10.02 5.68
N LEU A 37 -1.11 8.87 5.27
CA LEU A 37 -2.09 8.11 6.05
C LEU A 37 -1.55 7.71 7.42
N LEU A 38 -0.29 7.27 7.49
CA LEU A 38 0.37 6.94 8.76
C LEU A 38 0.56 8.19 9.64
N THR A 39 1.00 9.30 9.03
CA THR A 39 1.24 10.57 9.75
C THR A 39 -0.05 11.16 10.32
N GLN A 40 -1.17 10.99 9.63
CA GLN A 40 -2.49 11.48 10.04
C GLN A 40 -3.30 10.46 10.83
N SER A 41 -2.68 9.36 11.28
CA SER A 41 -3.32 8.35 12.12
C SER A 41 -4.54 7.66 11.49
N TYR A 42 -4.65 7.63 10.15
CA TYR A 42 -5.62 6.80 9.43
C TYR A 42 -5.21 5.33 9.37
N THR A 43 -3.99 5.02 9.81
CA THR A 43 -3.48 3.67 10.00
C THR A 43 -2.38 3.71 11.06
N THR A 44 -1.85 2.54 11.44
CA THR A 44 -0.74 2.44 12.39
C THR A 44 0.43 1.70 11.76
N ALA A 45 1.64 1.91 12.29
CA ALA A 45 2.86 1.23 11.84
C ALA A 45 2.73 -0.31 11.79
N ASN A 46 1.93 -0.86 12.71
CA ASN A 46 1.72 -2.30 12.89
C ASN A 46 0.41 -2.80 12.26
N THR A 47 -0.40 -1.94 11.63
CA THR A 47 -1.58 -2.38 10.90
C THR A 47 -1.17 -3.34 9.79
N TYR A 48 -1.89 -4.43 9.65
CA TYR A 48 -1.78 -5.41 8.57
C TYR A 48 -3.17 -5.97 8.25
N TYR A 49 -3.33 -6.55 7.06
CA TYR A 49 -4.54 -7.25 6.63
C TYR A 49 -4.16 -8.68 6.25
N ASN A 50 -4.86 -9.67 6.79
CA ASN A 50 -4.56 -11.09 6.60
C ASN A 50 -3.08 -11.44 6.87
N ALA A 51 -2.37 -11.96 5.86
CA ALA A 51 -0.95 -12.28 5.91
C ALA A 51 -0.06 -11.19 5.29
N ALA A 52 -0.61 -10.02 4.95
CA ALA A 52 0.13 -8.92 4.36
C ALA A 52 1.19 -8.36 5.32
N PRO A 53 2.28 -7.78 4.78
CA PRO A 53 3.22 -6.98 5.56
C PRO A 53 2.55 -5.83 6.33
N THR A 54 3.21 -5.34 7.38
CA THR A 54 2.72 -4.16 8.09
C THR A 54 2.92 -2.89 7.27
N ILE A 55 2.19 -1.82 7.61
CA ILE A 55 2.33 -0.50 6.97
C ILE A 55 3.78 -0.03 6.92
N THR A 56 4.53 -0.14 8.02
CA THR A 56 5.96 0.24 8.03
C THR A 56 6.77 -0.59 7.03
N LYS A 57 6.51 -1.89 6.89
CA LYS A 57 7.21 -2.73 5.91
C LYS A 57 6.88 -2.33 4.48
N PHE A 58 5.63 -1.97 4.19
CA PHE A 58 5.25 -1.43 2.88
C PHE A 58 5.95 -0.11 2.58
N ILE A 59 6.00 0.82 3.53
CA ILE A 59 6.72 2.10 3.38
C ILE A 59 8.22 1.86 3.14
N GLU A 60 8.85 1.01 3.95
CA GLU A 60 10.27 0.66 3.79
C GLU A 60 10.56 0.02 2.43
N PHE A 61 9.68 -0.87 1.96
CA PHE A 61 9.82 -1.48 0.64
C PHE A 61 9.63 -0.44 -0.48
N GLY A 62 8.61 0.42 -0.36
CA GLY A 62 8.37 1.51 -1.31
C GLY A 62 9.56 2.47 -1.43
N LYS A 63 10.21 2.83 -0.31
CA LYS A 63 11.44 3.65 -0.32
C LYS A 63 12.57 2.95 -1.08
N ARG A 64 12.75 1.65 -0.86
CA ARG A 64 13.74 0.85 -1.62
C ARG A 64 13.43 0.77 -3.12
N CYS A 65 12.15 0.80 -3.51
CA CYS A 65 11.76 0.95 -4.92
C CYS A 65 12.23 2.29 -5.48
N VAL A 66 11.95 3.40 -4.79
CA VAL A 66 12.35 4.76 -5.19
C VAL A 66 13.87 4.85 -5.35
N ASP A 67 14.64 4.33 -4.40
CA ASP A 67 16.11 4.32 -4.44
C ASP A 67 16.68 3.60 -5.67
N ARG A 68 15.92 2.67 -6.25
CA ARG A 68 16.27 1.90 -7.45
C ARG A 68 15.64 2.44 -8.74
N GLY A 69 14.94 3.58 -8.67
CA GLY A 69 14.25 4.17 -9.82
C GLY A 69 13.00 3.39 -10.26
N ALA A 70 12.42 2.59 -9.35
CA ALA A 70 11.14 1.92 -9.53
C ALA A 70 10.03 2.68 -8.79
N VAL A 71 8.78 2.42 -9.16
CA VAL A 71 7.59 3.05 -8.56
C VAL A 71 6.74 1.96 -7.94
N ALA A 72 6.52 2.06 -6.62
CA ALA A 72 5.56 1.22 -5.90
C ALA A 72 4.23 1.96 -5.72
N THR A 73 3.14 1.25 -5.97
CA THR A 73 1.78 1.69 -5.69
C THR A 73 1.05 0.64 -4.87
N PHE A 74 0.10 1.07 -4.04
CA PHE A 74 -0.55 0.22 -3.05
C PHE A 74 -2.06 0.18 -3.26
N ASP A 75 -2.62 -1.01 -3.12
CA ASP A 75 -4.05 -1.28 -3.12
C ASP A 75 -4.49 -1.60 -1.69
N GLY A 76 -5.75 -1.32 -1.36
CA GLY A 76 -6.22 -1.55 -0.01
C GLY A 76 -7.64 -1.10 0.28
N VAL A 77 -7.94 -1.16 1.57
CA VAL A 77 -9.27 -0.90 2.11
C VAL A 77 -9.16 0.04 3.30
N ALA A 78 -10.02 1.06 3.31
CA ALA A 78 -10.22 1.93 4.46
C ALA A 78 -11.57 1.60 5.12
N PHE A 79 -11.56 1.05 6.33
CA PHE A 79 -12.79 0.70 7.04
C PHE A 79 -13.47 1.96 7.60
N THR A 80 -14.76 2.12 7.34
CA THR A 80 -15.55 3.31 7.75
C THR A 80 -16.40 3.07 8.99
N ILE A 81 -16.50 1.82 9.46
CA ILE A 81 -17.15 1.47 10.73
C ILE A 81 -16.09 1.34 11.83
N GLY A 82 -16.20 2.17 12.87
CA GLY A 82 -15.24 2.24 13.97
C GLY A 82 -14.20 3.34 13.77
N ASP A 83 -13.02 3.17 14.37
CA ASP A 83 -11.87 4.02 14.07
C ASP A 83 -11.40 3.71 12.65
N ALA A 84 -11.28 4.75 11.80
CA ALA A 84 -10.84 4.59 10.42
C ALA A 84 -9.46 3.90 10.40
N ASN A 85 -9.42 2.68 9.85
CA ASN A 85 -8.20 1.90 9.74
C ASN A 85 -7.98 1.56 8.27
N VAL A 86 -6.94 2.14 7.69
CA VAL A 86 -6.49 1.80 6.34
C VAL A 86 -5.54 0.63 6.44
N ALA A 87 -5.84 -0.43 5.69
CA ALA A 87 -4.93 -1.54 5.51
C ALA A 87 -4.60 -1.72 4.02
N ILE A 88 -3.38 -2.20 3.77
CA ILE A 88 -2.87 -2.50 2.44
C ILE A 88 -3.03 -4.00 2.20
N ASP A 89 -3.65 -4.35 1.08
CA ASP A 89 -3.89 -5.72 0.65
C ASP A 89 -3.23 -6.02 -0.70
N GLY A 90 -2.63 -5.04 -1.38
CA GLY A 90 -1.94 -5.24 -2.63
C GLY A 90 -0.80 -4.27 -2.88
N ILE A 91 0.19 -4.71 -3.66
CA ILE A 91 1.31 -3.88 -4.11
C ILE A 91 1.60 -4.16 -5.58
N LYS A 92 1.82 -3.09 -6.34
CA LYS A 92 2.35 -3.14 -7.70
C LYS A 92 3.64 -2.33 -7.78
N VAL A 93 4.64 -2.87 -8.46
CA VAL A 93 5.93 -2.21 -8.68
C VAL A 93 6.26 -2.18 -10.17
N VAL A 94 6.54 -0.99 -10.70
CA VAL A 94 6.90 -0.77 -12.11
C VAL A 94 8.31 -0.20 -12.20
N GLY A 95 9.04 -0.52 -13.27
CA GLY A 95 10.38 0.03 -13.53
C GLY A 95 11.54 -0.76 -12.92
N VAL A 96 11.28 -1.99 -12.46
CA VAL A 96 12.32 -2.93 -12.01
C VAL A 96 13.16 -3.38 -13.20
N LYS A 97 14.49 -3.19 -13.10
CA LYS A 97 15.45 -3.49 -14.18
C LYS A 97 16.36 -4.68 -13.88
N ASP A 98 16.31 -5.18 -12.65
CA ASP A 98 17.26 -6.13 -12.10
C ASP A 98 16.52 -7.32 -11.47
N LEU A 99 17.03 -8.53 -11.75
CA LEU A 99 16.50 -9.79 -11.24
C LEU A 99 16.73 -9.95 -9.73
N ASP A 100 17.80 -9.35 -9.18
CA ASP A 100 18.04 -9.42 -7.74
C ASP A 100 16.92 -8.70 -6.97
N PHE A 101 16.44 -7.57 -7.50
CA PHE A 101 15.31 -6.86 -6.91
C PHE A 101 13.98 -7.61 -7.07
N ALA A 102 13.77 -8.34 -8.15
CA ALA A 102 12.62 -9.25 -8.26
C ALA A 102 12.69 -10.35 -7.18
N GLY A 103 13.87 -10.86 -6.87
CA GLY A 103 14.08 -11.78 -5.75
C GLY A 103 13.81 -11.15 -4.37
N GLU A 104 14.16 -9.87 -4.17
CA GLU A 104 13.78 -9.13 -2.97
C GLU A 104 12.26 -8.97 -2.84
N PHE A 105 11.56 -8.71 -3.95
CA PHE A 105 10.10 -8.62 -3.98
C PHE A 105 9.45 -9.94 -3.55
N VAL A 106 9.86 -11.07 -4.13
CA VAL A 106 9.32 -12.40 -3.76
C VAL A 106 9.50 -12.71 -2.27
N LYS A 107 10.62 -12.28 -1.67
CA LYS A 107 10.85 -12.45 -0.22
C LYS A 107 9.95 -11.52 0.60
N PHE A 108 9.74 -10.29 0.13
CA PHE A 108 8.87 -9.32 0.77
C PHE A 108 7.40 -9.76 0.75
N THR A 109 6.96 -10.31 -0.39
CA THR A 109 5.57 -10.75 -0.60
C THR A 109 5.31 -12.17 -0.13
N PHE A 110 6.13 -12.69 0.78
CA PHE A 110 5.94 -14.02 1.33
C PHE A 110 4.52 -14.14 1.91
N SER A 111 3.86 -15.28 1.66
CA SER A 111 2.48 -15.56 2.06
C SER A 111 1.39 -14.76 1.34
N CYS A 112 1.66 -14.15 0.18
CA CYS A 112 0.60 -13.64 -0.69
C CYS A 112 -0.21 -14.78 -1.33
N ASP A 113 -1.48 -14.49 -1.60
CA ASP A 113 -2.39 -15.39 -2.31
C ASP A 113 -2.11 -15.36 -3.81
N GLU A 114 -1.80 -14.17 -4.33
CA GLU A 114 -1.44 -13.97 -5.73
C GLU A 114 -0.10 -13.25 -5.85
N ILE A 115 0.71 -13.70 -6.82
CA ILE A 115 1.97 -13.06 -7.19
C ILE A 115 2.15 -13.09 -8.70
N GLU A 116 2.57 -11.95 -9.27
CA GLU A 116 3.02 -11.86 -10.65
C GLU A 116 4.41 -11.24 -10.69
N VAL A 117 5.32 -11.92 -11.38
CA VAL A 117 6.68 -11.43 -11.66
C VAL A 117 6.85 -11.43 -13.17
N SER A 118 6.81 -10.24 -13.78
CA SER A 118 7.00 -10.07 -15.23
C SER A 118 8.05 -9.00 -15.52
N SER A 119 8.41 -8.87 -16.80
CA SER A 119 9.30 -7.80 -17.27
C SER A 119 8.66 -6.42 -17.25
N GLN A 120 7.33 -6.33 -17.05
CA GLN A 120 6.59 -5.08 -17.04
C GLN A 120 6.36 -4.58 -15.61
N TYR A 121 5.98 -5.48 -14.71
CA TYR A 121 5.71 -5.15 -13.33
C TYR A 121 5.87 -6.37 -12.41
N LEU A 122 5.97 -6.06 -11.12
CA LEU A 122 5.82 -7.00 -10.03
C LEU A 122 4.48 -6.71 -9.35
N PHE A 123 3.75 -7.74 -8.95
CA PHE A 123 2.47 -7.60 -8.27
C PHE A 123 2.31 -8.67 -7.20
N ALA A 124 1.68 -8.32 -6.09
CA ALA A 124 1.21 -9.28 -5.10
C ALA A 124 -0.06 -8.76 -4.41
N TRP A 125 -0.91 -9.70 -4.00
CA TRP A 125 -2.18 -9.44 -3.32
C TRP A 125 -2.44 -10.47 -2.20
N TRP A 126 -3.14 -10.03 -1.15
CA TRP A 126 -3.50 -10.81 0.04
C TRP A 126 -5.01 -10.68 0.30
N ASP A 127 -5.75 -11.80 0.35
CA ASP A 127 -7.22 -11.86 0.56
C ASP A 127 -7.65 -12.48 1.88
#